data_AF-A0A2V6HZ86-F1
#
_entry.id   AF-A0A2V6HZ86-F1
#
_cell.length_a   1.000
_cell.length_b   1.000
_cell.length_c   1.000
_cell.angle_alpha   90.00
_cell.angle_beta   90.00
_cell.angle_gamma   90.00
#
_symmetry.space_group_name_H-M   'P 1'
#
loop_
_entity.id
_entity.type
_entity.pdbx_description
1 polymer ?
#
loop_
_entity_poly.entity_id
_entity_poly.type
_entity_poly.pdbx_seq_one_letter_code
_entity_poly.pdbx_strand_id
1 'polypeptide(L)'
;MVRKPLISLAILVAVIAALLAAWTFGGRQVSLFIDRFGTIEIASAPIHAVSYEGSGTGGWLTVNDVHLSLNHINPRIALNIGSTKDNQFAVASGGKVFALGPLTHTGENDGDFLAVVPQTGDDAFLVTRRSALSWPTPFEFNHMTGHSPSWKRHMYYELRWKKPSGATLDMLWRYEQPFYGQQIVPGDGWGSGFSVHEGTTGLIRVNINPSP
;
A
#
# COMPACT_ATOMS: atom_id res chain seq x y z
N MET A 1 32.83 28.51 36.99
CA MET A 1 32.95 27.19 36.32
C MET A 1 31.61 26.61 35.82
N VAL A 2 30.46 27.17 36.19
CA VAL A 2 29.12 26.58 35.99
C VAL A 2 28.43 26.95 34.65
N ARG A 3 28.92 27.97 33.93
CA ARG A 3 28.26 28.47 32.69
C ARG A 3 28.36 27.53 31.50
N LYS A 4 29.51 26.86 31.29
CA LYS A 4 29.71 25.92 30.18
C LYS A 4 28.77 24.70 30.23
N PRO A 5 28.60 23.98 31.36
CA PRO A 5 27.67 22.85 31.40
C PRO A 5 26.20 23.29 31.24
N LEU A 6 25.82 24.46 31.77
CA LEU A 6 24.47 25.01 31.57
C LEU A 6 24.18 25.37 30.10
N ILE A 7 25.15 25.97 29.40
CA ILE A 7 25.02 26.27 27.97
C ILE A 7 24.91 24.97 27.16
N SER A 8 25.75 23.98 27.44
CA SER A 8 25.67 22.68 26.76
C SER A 8 24.33 21.98 26.99
N LEU A 9 23.81 22.03 28.22
CA LEU A 9 22.49 21.48 28.54
C LEU A 9 21.38 22.22 27.81
N ALA A 10 21.43 23.56 27.78
CA ALA A 10 20.44 24.37 27.07
C ALA A 10 20.43 24.08 25.56
N ILE A 11 21.60 23.93 24.94
CA ILE A 11 21.73 23.54 23.53
C ILE A 11 21.15 22.15 23.31
N LEU A 12 21.47 21.18 24.16
CA LEU A 12 20.94 19.82 24.05
C LEU A 12 19.41 19.81 24.12
N VAL A 13 18.82 20.53 25.08
CA VAL A 13 17.37 20.65 25.24
C VAL A 13 16.74 21.29 23.99
N ALA A 14 17.34 22.37 23.47
CA ALA A 14 16.84 23.03 22.27
C ALA A 14 16.89 22.10 21.04
N VAL A 15 17.94 21.31 20.88
CA VAL A 15 18.07 20.33 19.79
C VAL A 15 16.99 19.24 19.92
N ILE A 16 16.78 18.70 21.12
CA ILE A 16 15.74 17.69 21.36
C ILE A 16 14.35 18.27 21.05
N ALA A 17 14.06 19.48 21.51
CA ALA A 17 12.80 20.15 21.24
C ALA A 17 12.58 20.38 19.74
N ALA A 18 13.61 20.78 19.00
CA ALA A 18 13.54 20.95 17.55
C ALA A 18 13.30 19.62 16.82
N LEU A 19 13.95 18.53 17.25
CA LEU A 19 13.73 17.20 16.69
C LEU A 19 12.32 16.69 16.96
N LEU A 20 11.79 16.90 18.17
CA LEU A 20 10.41 16.54 18.50
C LEU A 20 9.41 17.34 17.67
N ALA A 21 9.61 18.66 17.53
CA ALA A 21 8.76 19.48 16.67
C ALA A 21 8.81 19.01 15.21
N ALA A 22 10.00 18.76 14.67
CA ALA A 22 10.18 18.23 13.32
C ALA A 22 9.47 16.87 13.14
N TRP A 23 9.49 16.01 14.16
CA TRP A 23 8.79 14.73 14.13
C TRP A 23 7.27 14.88 14.21
N THR A 24 6.77 15.79 15.03
CA THR A 24 5.32 16.04 15.15
C THR A 24 4.74 16.65 13.88
N PHE A 25 5.42 17.61 13.26
CA PHE A 25 4.91 18.31 12.07
C PHE A 25 5.31 17.63 10.76
N GLY A 26 6.46 16.96 10.73
CA GLY A 26 7.05 16.34 9.53
C GLY A 26 7.12 14.81 9.58
N GLY A 27 6.58 14.18 10.62
CA GLY A 27 6.81 12.75 10.87
C GLY A 27 6.33 11.83 9.76
N ARG A 28 5.24 12.18 9.09
CA ARG A 28 4.77 11.47 7.88
C ARG A 28 5.83 11.46 6.78
N GLN A 29 6.48 12.58 6.50
CA GLN A 29 7.50 12.69 5.45
C GLN A 29 8.78 11.96 5.84
N VAL A 30 9.17 12.05 7.11
CA VAL A 30 10.32 11.32 7.64
C VAL A 30 10.07 9.80 7.59
N SER A 31 8.86 9.34 7.95
CA SER A 31 8.44 7.94 7.80
C SER A 31 8.53 7.47 6.34
N LEU A 32 7.95 8.23 5.40
CA LEU A 32 8.04 7.93 3.97
C LEU A 32 9.47 7.90 3.45
N PHE A 33 10.33 8.79 3.94
CA PHE A 33 11.75 8.81 3.58
C PHE A 33 12.46 7.54 4.05
N ILE A 34 12.22 7.12 5.31
CA ILE A 34 12.80 5.89 5.86
C ILE A 34 12.29 4.66 5.11
N ASP A 35 11.00 4.62 4.75
CA ASP A 35 10.39 3.52 4.01
C ASP A 35 11.06 3.27 2.64
N ARG A 36 11.78 4.26 2.08
CA ARG A 36 12.57 4.08 0.85
C ARG A 36 13.77 3.15 1.05
N PHE A 37 14.30 3.06 2.27
CA PHE A 37 15.43 2.21 2.61
C PHE A 37 14.98 0.83 3.09
N GLY A 38 13.76 0.71 3.58
CA GLY A 38 13.19 -0.57 3.96
C GLY A 38 11.86 -0.45 4.67
N THR A 39 11.05 -1.49 4.50
CA THR A 39 9.80 -1.71 5.24
C THR A 39 9.86 -3.08 5.92
N ILE A 40 9.11 -3.23 7.00
CA ILE A 40 9.07 -4.48 7.76
C ILE A 40 8.00 -5.37 7.13
N GLU A 41 8.40 -6.51 6.59
CA GLU A 41 7.47 -7.54 6.15
C GLU A 41 6.78 -8.15 7.36
N ILE A 42 5.46 -8.30 7.29
CA ILE A 42 4.65 -8.85 8.38
C ILE A 42 3.83 -10.07 7.95
N ALA A 43 3.57 -10.22 6.64
CA ALA A 43 2.93 -11.40 6.09
C ALA A 43 3.33 -11.57 4.62
N SER A 44 3.41 -12.82 4.18
CA SER A 44 3.55 -13.20 2.78
C SER A 44 2.70 -14.43 2.57
N ALA A 45 1.74 -14.36 1.64
CA ALA A 45 0.80 -15.43 1.37
C ALA A 45 0.74 -15.70 -0.13
N PRO A 46 0.67 -16.98 -0.55
CA PRO A 46 0.47 -17.31 -1.95
C PRO A 46 -0.87 -16.76 -2.44
N ILE A 47 -0.91 -16.37 -3.72
CA ILE A 47 -2.13 -15.96 -4.38
C ILE A 47 -2.89 -17.21 -4.81
N HIS A 48 -4.19 -17.24 -4.52
CA HIS A 48 -5.10 -18.31 -4.92
C HIS A 48 -6.15 -17.81 -5.90
N ALA A 49 -6.55 -16.54 -5.78
CA ALA A 49 -7.47 -15.91 -6.72
C ALA A 49 -7.16 -14.42 -6.85
N VAL A 50 -7.39 -13.88 -8.04
CA VAL A 50 -7.43 -12.45 -8.29
C VAL A 50 -8.70 -12.14 -9.06
N SER A 51 -9.47 -11.18 -8.56
CA SER A 51 -10.59 -10.62 -9.28
C SER A 51 -10.49 -9.11 -9.39
N TYR A 52 -11.16 -8.57 -10.39
CA TYR A 52 -11.21 -7.15 -10.68
C TYR A 52 -12.64 -6.74 -10.96
N GLU A 53 -13.04 -5.62 -10.38
CA GLU A 53 -14.33 -4.98 -10.61
C GLU A 53 -14.08 -3.50 -10.93
N GLY A 54 -14.41 -3.06 -12.15
CA GLY A 54 -14.27 -1.65 -12.52
C GLY A 54 -14.20 -1.34 -14.02
N SER A 55 -13.81 -0.10 -14.33
CA SER A 55 -13.87 0.53 -15.67
C SER A 55 -12.61 0.39 -16.54
N GLY A 56 -11.69 -0.48 -16.16
CA GLY A 56 -10.35 -0.68 -16.73
C GLY A 56 -9.27 0.26 -16.19
N THR A 57 -9.59 1.47 -15.74
CA THR A 57 -8.58 2.41 -15.19
C THR A 57 -8.79 2.72 -13.70
N GLY A 58 -9.86 2.20 -13.11
CA GLY A 58 -10.21 2.37 -11.70
C GLY A 58 -10.95 1.15 -11.16
N GLY A 59 -11.52 1.25 -9.98
CA GLY A 59 -12.27 0.17 -9.32
C GLY A 59 -11.46 -0.54 -8.23
N TRP A 60 -11.66 -1.85 -8.12
CA TRP A 60 -11.08 -2.68 -7.07
C TRP A 60 -10.41 -3.92 -7.65
N LEU A 61 -9.17 -4.16 -7.23
CA LEU A 61 -8.50 -5.43 -7.42
C LEU A 61 -8.60 -6.23 -6.12
N THR A 62 -9.28 -7.35 -6.14
CA THR A 62 -9.36 -8.26 -5.00
C THR A 62 -8.35 -9.38 -5.18
N VAL A 63 -7.43 -9.53 -4.22
CA VAL A 63 -6.40 -10.58 -4.23
C VAL A 63 -6.63 -11.46 -3.02
N ASN A 64 -6.99 -12.72 -3.24
CA ASN A 64 -7.60 -13.59 -2.24
C ASN A 64 -8.82 -12.87 -1.63
N ASP A 65 -8.74 -12.44 -0.37
CA ASP A 65 -9.80 -11.70 0.34
C ASP A 65 -9.43 -10.23 0.61
N VAL A 66 -8.36 -9.73 -0.02
CA VAL A 66 -7.86 -8.37 0.19
C VAL A 66 -8.30 -7.45 -0.95
N HIS A 67 -9.14 -6.47 -0.63
CA HIS A 67 -9.62 -5.45 -1.57
C HIS A 67 -8.63 -4.29 -1.69
N LEU A 68 -8.03 -4.14 -2.87
CA LEU A 68 -7.03 -3.11 -3.18
C LEU A 68 -7.61 -2.08 -4.13
N SER A 69 -7.67 -0.82 -3.68
CA SER A 69 -8.25 0.27 -4.46
C SER A 69 -7.39 0.62 -5.66
N LEU A 70 -8.05 0.81 -6.81
CA LEU A 70 -7.50 1.38 -8.03
C LEU A 70 -8.08 2.76 -8.32
N ASN A 71 -8.86 3.34 -7.39
CA ASN A 71 -9.41 4.69 -7.56
C ASN A 71 -8.42 5.79 -7.18
N HIS A 72 -7.42 5.45 -6.36
CA HIS A 72 -6.39 6.38 -5.89
C HIS A 72 -5.03 5.97 -6.46
N ILE A 73 -4.88 6.08 -7.77
CA ILE A 73 -3.64 5.74 -8.46
C ILE A 73 -2.73 6.96 -8.49
N ASN A 74 -1.43 6.74 -8.27
CA ASN A 74 -0.43 7.77 -8.54
C ASN A 74 -0.57 8.25 -10.00
N PRO A 75 -0.80 9.55 -10.27
CA PRO A 75 -1.07 10.06 -11.63
C PRO A 75 0.01 9.75 -12.67
N ARG A 76 1.22 9.36 -12.24
CA ARG A 76 2.30 8.93 -13.13
C ARG A 76 2.16 7.49 -13.65
N ILE A 77 1.19 6.73 -13.14
CA ILE A 77 0.93 5.35 -13.53
C ILE A 77 -0.23 5.36 -14.53
N ALA A 78 0.07 5.07 -15.79
CA ALA A 78 -0.94 4.83 -16.81
C ALA A 78 -1.39 3.36 -16.74
N LEU A 79 -2.29 3.05 -15.80
CA LEU A 79 -2.82 1.71 -15.60
C LEU A 79 -4.00 1.43 -16.54
N ASN A 80 -4.01 0.24 -17.13
CA ASN A 80 -5.20 -0.31 -17.80
C ASN A 80 -5.34 -1.79 -17.40
N ILE A 81 -6.54 -2.19 -17.03
CA ILE A 81 -6.90 -3.54 -16.64
C ILE A 81 -8.02 -4.00 -17.56
N GLY A 82 -7.91 -5.23 -18.06
CA GLY A 82 -8.90 -5.74 -18.99
C GLY A 82 -8.65 -7.18 -19.38
N SER A 83 -9.38 -7.62 -20.41
CA SER A 83 -9.12 -8.88 -21.10
C SER A 83 -8.30 -8.65 -22.37
N THR A 84 -7.46 -9.63 -22.69
CA THR A 84 -6.76 -9.69 -23.99
C THR A 84 -7.67 -10.30 -25.05
N LYS A 85 -7.24 -10.22 -26.33
CA LYS A 85 -7.94 -10.88 -27.45
C LYS A 85 -8.06 -12.40 -27.28
N ASP A 86 -7.14 -13.00 -26.53
CA ASP A 86 -7.13 -14.43 -26.22
C ASP A 86 -7.92 -14.76 -24.93
N ASN A 87 -8.77 -13.84 -24.48
CA ASN A 87 -9.63 -13.98 -23.31
C ASN A 87 -8.85 -14.23 -21.99
N GLN A 88 -7.68 -13.61 -21.88
CA GLN A 88 -6.87 -13.63 -20.65
C GLN A 88 -7.04 -12.33 -19.88
N PHE A 89 -7.21 -12.41 -18.57
CA PHE A 89 -7.13 -11.27 -17.67
C PHE A 89 -5.69 -10.71 -17.73
N ALA A 90 -5.54 -9.43 -18.07
CA ALA A 90 -4.26 -8.76 -18.13
C ALA A 90 -4.25 -7.40 -17.42
N VAL A 91 -3.05 -7.05 -16.97
CA VAL A 91 -2.70 -5.72 -16.47
C VAL A 91 -1.72 -5.09 -17.46
N ALA A 92 -1.99 -3.85 -17.85
CA ALA A 92 -1.16 -3.07 -18.73
C ALA A 92 -0.72 -1.77 -18.05
N SER A 93 0.55 -1.42 -18.24
CA SER A 93 1.11 -0.17 -17.76
C SER A 93 2.34 0.23 -18.58
N GLY A 94 2.44 1.52 -18.92
CA GLY A 94 3.60 2.06 -19.64
C GLY A 94 3.89 1.36 -20.98
N GLY A 95 2.84 0.95 -21.71
CA GLY A 95 2.96 0.25 -22.99
C GLY A 95 3.33 -1.24 -22.89
N LYS A 96 3.48 -1.78 -21.67
CA LYS A 96 3.72 -3.20 -21.42
C LYS A 96 2.44 -3.86 -20.94
N VAL A 97 2.29 -5.15 -21.26
CA VAL A 97 1.14 -5.96 -20.88
C VAL A 97 1.64 -7.22 -20.17
N PHE A 98 1.01 -7.55 -19.05
CA PHE A 98 1.21 -8.79 -18.32
C PHE A 98 -0.11 -9.55 -18.26
N ALA A 99 -0.15 -10.72 -18.89
CA ALA A 99 -1.31 -11.61 -18.81
C ALA A 99 -1.22 -12.45 -17.53
N LEU A 100 -2.19 -12.28 -16.64
CA LEU A 100 -2.31 -13.06 -15.41
C LEU A 100 -2.74 -14.49 -15.71
N GLY A 101 -3.65 -14.67 -16.69
CA GLY A 101 -4.08 -15.97 -17.15
C GLY A 101 -5.50 -15.96 -17.72
N PRO A 102 -6.00 -17.12 -18.16
CA PRO A 102 -7.36 -17.28 -18.69
C PRO A 102 -8.42 -16.83 -17.68
N LEU A 103 -9.47 -16.16 -18.16
CA LEU A 103 -10.60 -15.79 -17.33
C LEU A 103 -11.32 -17.04 -16.78
N THR A 104 -11.62 -17.02 -15.48
CA THR A 104 -12.37 -18.10 -14.80
C THR A 104 -13.88 -17.96 -14.99
N HIS A 105 -14.36 -16.73 -15.25
CA HIS A 105 -15.76 -16.44 -15.55
C HIS A 105 -15.86 -15.66 -16.87
N THR A 106 -16.70 -16.15 -17.78
CA THR A 106 -17.06 -15.49 -19.04
C THR A 106 -18.58 -15.41 -19.12
N GLY A 107 -19.20 -14.67 -18.21
CA GLY A 107 -20.63 -14.39 -18.26
C GLY A 107 -20.91 -13.24 -19.23
N GLU A 108 -21.89 -13.41 -20.13
CA GLU A 108 -22.27 -12.44 -21.17
C GLU A 108 -22.81 -11.10 -20.60
N ASN A 109 -23.04 -11.01 -19.28
CA ASN A 109 -23.52 -9.82 -18.56
C ASN A 109 -22.48 -9.25 -17.55
N ASP A 110 -21.25 -9.75 -17.57
CA ASP A 110 -20.23 -9.52 -16.52
C ASP A 110 -19.11 -8.58 -16.98
N GLY A 111 -19.40 -7.65 -17.91
CA GLY A 111 -18.40 -6.85 -18.63
C GLY A 111 -17.43 -6.03 -17.76
N ASP A 112 -17.77 -5.84 -16.49
CA ASP A 112 -16.96 -5.10 -15.51
C ASP A 112 -16.27 -6.00 -14.48
N PHE A 113 -16.48 -7.32 -14.52
CA PHE A 113 -15.89 -8.30 -13.60
C PHE A 113 -14.94 -9.27 -14.31
N LEU A 114 -13.68 -9.32 -13.86
CA LEU A 114 -12.66 -10.24 -14.36
C LEU A 114 -12.14 -11.08 -13.21
N ALA A 115 -11.91 -12.38 -13.44
CA ALA A 115 -11.38 -13.27 -12.41
C ALA A 115 -10.38 -14.27 -12.99
N VAL A 116 -9.32 -14.56 -12.25
CA VAL A 116 -8.26 -15.49 -12.63
C VAL A 116 -7.68 -16.20 -11.40
N VAL A 117 -7.22 -17.42 -11.61
CA VAL A 117 -6.44 -18.21 -10.65
C VAL A 117 -5.02 -18.36 -11.21
N PRO A 118 -3.96 -18.28 -10.39
CA PRO A 118 -2.60 -18.52 -10.85
C PRO A 118 -2.44 -19.83 -11.60
N GLN A 119 -1.69 -19.82 -12.69
CA GLN A 119 -1.48 -21.00 -13.52
C GLN A 119 -0.40 -21.90 -12.93
N THR A 120 -0.36 -23.16 -13.35
CA THR A 120 0.68 -24.09 -12.95
C THR A 120 2.08 -23.54 -13.29
N GLY A 121 2.93 -23.42 -12.26
CA GLY A 121 4.29 -22.90 -12.38
C GLY A 121 4.41 -21.39 -12.20
N ASP A 122 3.29 -20.67 -12.06
CA ASP A 122 3.34 -19.28 -11.61
C ASP A 122 3.81 -19.20 -10.16
N ASP A 123 4.64 -18.21 -9.90
CA ASP A 123 5.10 -17.86 -8.57
C ASP A 123 4.48 -16.52 -8.17
N ALA A 124 3.38 -16.58 -7.42
CA ALA A 124 2.50 -15.44 -7.15
C ALA A 124 2.22 -15.28 -5.65
N PHE A 125 2.54 -14.10 -5.10
CA PHE A 125 2.41 -13.78 -3.67
C PHE A 125 1.80 -12.40 -3.45
N LEU A 126 0.99 -12.31 -2.39
CA LEU A 126 0.62 -11.04 -1.78
C LEU A 126 1.45 -10.86 -0.51
N VAL A 127 2.29 -9.83 -0.50
CA VAL A 127 3.18 -9.50 0.61
C VAL A 127 2.65 -8.26 1.32
N THR A 128 2.39 -8.38 2.62
CA THR A 128 2.03 -7.24 3.47
C THR A 128 3.25 -6.76 4.24
N ARG A 129 3.51 -5.46 4.16
CA ARG A 129 4.60 -4.78 4.86
C ARG A 129 4.06 -3.56 5.61
N ARG A 130 4.83 -3.07 6.58
CA ARG A 130 4.51 -1.84 7.30
C ARG A 130 5.73 -0.93 7.38
N SER A 131 5.50 0.37 7.58
CA SER A 131 6.58 1.32 7.88
C SER A 131 7.35 0.89 9.12
N ALA A 132 8.67 1.10 9.10
CA ALA A 132 9.51 0.91 10.28
C ALA A 132 9.24 1.99 11.35
N LEU A 133 8.79 3.18 10.92
CA LEU A 133 8.55 4.31 11.80
C LEU A 133 7.11 4.84 11.67
N SER A 134 6.40 4.91 12.80
CA SER A 134 5.04 5.46 12.93
C SER A 134 5.07 6.87 13.49
N TRP A 135 4.33 7.82 12.91
CA TRP A 135 4.33 9.23 13.33
C TRP A 135 3.12 9.60 14.19
N PRO A 136 3.24 10.58 15.08
CA PRO A 136 2.13 11.06 15.89
C PRO A 136 1.20 11.96 15.07
N THR A 137 -0.08 12.04 15.48
CA THR A 137 -1.11 12.85 14.82
C THR A 137 -1.88 13.74 15.82
N PRO A 138 -1.20 14.59 16.62
CA PRO A 138 -1.83 15.29 17.75
C PRO A 138 -2.83 16.38 17.35
N PHE A 139 -2.88 16.75 16.07
CA PHE A 139 -3.79 17.77 15.53
C PHE A 139 -4.86 17.20 14.61
N GLU A 140 -4.92 15.87 14.45
CA GLU A 140 -6.05 15.24 13.77
C GLU A 140 -7.19 15.13 14.77
N PHE A 141 -8.35 15.71 14.43
CA PHE A 141 -9.54 15.66 15.25
C PHE A 141 -10.70 15.11 14.43
N ASN A 142 -11.27 13.98 14.87
CA ASN A 142 -12.50 13.44 14.30
C ASN A 142 -13.69 13.84 15.17
N HIS A 143 -14.42 14.85 14.72
CA HIS A 143 -15.62 15.35 15.41
C HIS A 143 -16.85 14.47 15.21
N MET A 144 -16.87 13.57 14.22
CA MET A 144 -18.04 12.73 13.94
C MET A 144 -18.06 11.46 14.79
N THR A 145 -16.92 10.79 14.96
CA THR A 145 -16.83 9.54 15.73
C THR A 145 -16.33 9.73 17.15
N GLY A 146 -15.80 10.91 17.49
CA GLY A 146 -15.24 11.23 18.80
C GLY A 146 -13.88 10.59 19.09
N HIS A 147 -13.33 9.80 18.16
CA HIS A 147 -12.05 9.11 18.32
C HIS A 147 -11.07 9.56 17.25
N SER A 148 -9.97 10.15 17.70
CA SER A 148 -8.91 10.63 16.81
C SER A 148 -7.68 9.73 16.92
N PRO A 149 -7.03 9.40 15.79
CA PRO A 149 -5.83 8.61 15.84
C PRO A 149 -4.75 9.41 16.57
N SER A 150 -4.02 8.74 17.47
CA SER A 150 -2.90 9.35 18.18
C SER A 150 -1.58 9.12 17.44
N TRP A 151 -1.50 8.03 16.68
CA TRP A 151 -0.42 7.73 15.74
C TRP A 151 -0.96 7.19 14.43
N LYS A 152 -0.12 7.24 13.40
CA LYS A 152 -0.30 6.56 12.13
C LYS A 152 0.98 5.88 11.68
N ARG A 153 0.83 4.88 10.81
CA ARG A 153 1.92 4.27 10.04
C ARG A 153 1.43 3.96 8.64
N HIS A 154 2.34 3.72 7.69
CA HIS A 154 1.91 3.19 6.39
C HIS A 154 1.84 1.66 6.42
N MET A 155 0.87 1.15 5.68
CA MET A 155 0.75 -0.27 5.32
C MET A 155 0.96 -0.39 3.82
N TYR A 156 1.71 -1.42 3.43
CA TYR A 156 2.06 -1.70 2.06
C TYR A 156 1.56 -3.09 1.68
N TYR A 157 0.88 -3.17 0.55
CA TYR A 157 0.41 -4.43 -0.02
C TYR A 157 1.08 -4.58 -1.37
N GLU A 158 1.85 -5.64 -1.54
CA GLU A 158 2.67 -5.88 -2.71
C GLU A 158 2.23 -7.17 -3.38
N LEU A 159 1.62 -7.06 -4.55
CA LEU A 159 1.40 -8.21 -5.43
C LEU A 159 2.68 -8.44 -6.20
N ARG A 160 3.26 -9.62 -6.05
CA ARG A 160 4.40 -10.10 -6.83
C ARG A 160 3.95 -11.31 -7.63
N TRP A 161 4.16 -11.28 -8.95
CA TRP A 161 3.80 -12.39 -9.82
C TRP A 161 4.91 -12.64 -10.83
N LYS A 162 5.37 -13.88 -10.91
CA LYS A 162 6.36 -14.33 -11.88
C LYS A 162 5.83 -15.53 -12.65
N LYS A 163 5.92 -15.46 -13.97
CA LYS A 163 5.59 -16.58 -14.88
C LYS A 163 6.78 -17.53 -15.03
N PRO A 164 6.55 -18.81 -15.40
CA PRO A 164 7.62 -19.73 -15.80
C PRO A 164 8.52 -19.18 -16.92
N SER A 165 7.97 -18.35 -17.80
CA SER A 165 8.70 -17.66 -18.88
C SER A 165 9.69 -16.60 -18.38
N GLY A 166 9.67 -16.26 -17.09
CA GLY A 166 10.48 -15.20 -16.51
C GLY A 166 9.83 -13.81 -16.53
N ALA A 167 8.67 -13.64 -17.18
CA ALA A 167 7.92 -12.38 -17.10
C ALA A 167 7.48 -12.09 -15.66
N THR A 168 7.54 -10.82 -15.24
CA THR A 168 7.15 -10.41 -13.88
C THR A 168 6.18 -9.22 -13.86
N LEU A 169 5.32 -9.22 -12.85
CA LEU A 169 4.45 -8.12 -12.46
C LEU A 169 4.64 -7.84 -10.96
N ASP A 170 4.99 -6.60 -10.62
CA ASP A 170 5.00 -6.11 -9.25
C ASP A 170 4.06 -4.90 -9.13
N MET A 171 3.09 -4.97 -8.24
CA MET A 171 2.17 -3.87 -7.94
C MET A 171 2.22 -3.55 -6.45
N LEU A 172 2.34 -2.27 -6.10
CA LEU A 172 2.49 -1.84 -4.71
C LEU A 172 1.44 -0.79 -4.36
N TRP A 173 0.60 -1.11 -3.39
CA TRP A 173 -0.31 -0.18 -2.75
C TRP A 173 0.28 0.32 -1.44
N ARG A 174 -0.05 1.57 -1.10
CA ARG A 174 0.26 2.16 0.20
C ARG A 174 -1.01 2.75 0.80
N TYR A 175 -1.30 2.40 2.04
CA TYR A 175 -2.41 2.95 2.82
C TYR A 175 -1.90 3.48 4.15
N GLU A 176 -2.74 4.21 4.87
CA GLU A 176 -2.49 4.60 6.25
C GLU A 176 -3.19 3.65 7.21
N GLN A 177 -2.54 3.33 8.32
CA GLN A 177 -3.13 2.61 9.43
C GLN A 177 -3.12 3.50 10.67
N PRO A 178 -4.30 3.89 11.20
CA PRO A 178 -4.41 4.68 12.41
C PRO A 178 -4.24 3.83 13.67
N PHE A 179 -3.72 4.44 14.73
CA PHE A 179 -3.70 3.87 16.09
C PHE A 179 -4.65 4.65 17.00
N TYR A 180 -5.62 3.94 17.57
CA TYR A 180 -6.60 4.48 18.51
C TYR A 180 -6.37 4.01 19.94
N GLY A 181 -5.50 3.02 20.14
CA GLY A 181 -5.27 2.39 21.44
C GLY A 181 -6.21 1.22 21.72
N GLN A 182 -5.79 0.35 22.63
CA GLN A 182 -6.44 -0.95 22.90
C GLN A 182 -7.85 -0.83 23.49
N GLN A 183 -8.18 0.32 24.09
CA GLN A 183 -9.51 0.62 24.62
C GLN A 183 -10.56 0.76 23.51
N ILE A 184 -10.13 1.25 22.33
CA ILE A 184 -11.01 1.48 21.17
C ILE A 184 -10.90 0.32 20.19
N VAL A 185 -9.68 -0.14 19.91
CA VAL A 185 -9.41 -1.29 19.03
C VAL A 185 -8.74 -2.39 19.84
N PRO A 186 -9.49 -3.41 20.30
CA PRO A 186 -8.93 -4.53 21.06
C PRO A 186 -7.78 -5.21 20.31
N GLY A 187 -6.84 -5.80 21.05
CA GLY A 187 -5.65 -6.42 20.47
C GLY A 187 -4.45 -5.47 20.47
N ASP A 188 -4.02 -4.99 19.31
CA ASP A 188 -2.80 -4.19 19.18
C ASP A 188 -3.06 -2.67 19.12
N GLY A 189 -4.33 -2.23 19.18
CA GLY A 189 -4.74 -0.82 19.15
C GLY A 189 -4.69 -0.16 17.77
N TRP A 190 -4.28 -0.88 16.72
CA TRP A 190 -4.23 -0.38 15.35
C TRP A 190 -5.54 -0.67 14.61
N GLY A 191 -6.11 0.34 13.97
CA GLY A 191 -7.30 0.19 13.14
C GLY A 191 -7.02 -0.53 11.81
N SER A 192 -7.97 -0.45 10.88
CA SER A 192 -7.80 -1.08 9.56
C SER A 192 -6.62 -0.48 8.80
N GLY A 193 -5.83 -1.33 8.16
CA GLY A 193 -4.68 -0.96 7.31
C GLY A 193 -5.07 -0.44 5.93
N PHE A 194 -6.34 -0.09 5.73
CA PHE A 194 -6.93 0.32 4.44
C PHE A 194 -7.45 1.76 4.48
N SER A 195 -7.00 2.59 5.44
CA SER A 195 -7.45 3.98 5.48
C SER A 195 -6.90 4.72 4.27
N VAL A 196 -7.82 5.33 3.51
CA VAL A 196 -7.52 6.05 2.28
C VAL A 196 -7.48 7.54 2.57
N HIS A 197 -6.50 8.20 1.99
CA HIS A 197 -6.39 9.65 1.93
C HIS A 197 -6.04 10.05 0.49
N GLU A 198 -6.77 11.03 -0.03
CA GLU A 198 -6.69 11.43 -1.44
C GLU A 198 -5.27 11.92 -1.78
N GLY A 199 -4.76 11.49 -2.94
CA GLY A 199 -3.42 11.86 -3.42
C GLY A 199 -2.23 11.24 -2.68
N THR A 200 -2.44 10.48 -1.59
CA THR A 200 -1.35 9.95 -0.76
C THR A 200 -1.36 8.43 -0.56
N THR A 201 -2.51 7.80 -0.80
CA THR A 201 -2.74 6.36 -0.63
C THR A 201 -3.24 5.72 -1.93
N GLY A 202 -3.26 4.39 -1.99
CA GLY A 202 -3.63 3.60 -3.16
C GLY A 202 -2.41 3.09 -3.93
N LEU A 203 -2.55 2.85 -5.22
CA LEU A 203 -1.52 2.22 -6.06
C LEU A 203 -0.38 3.21 -6.35
N ILE A 204 0.81 2.93 -5.82
CA ILE A 204 1.97 3.82 -5.91
C ILE A 204 3.07 3.31 -6.85
N ARG A 205 3.01 2.04 -7.28
CA ARG A 205 3.96 1.47 -8.24
C ARG A 205 3.34 0.31 -9.02
N VAL A 206 3.64 0.24 -10.31
CA VAL A 206 3.41 -0.92 -11.16
C VAL A 206 4.66 -1.12 -12.00
N ASN A 207 5.26 -2.29 -11.91
CA ASN A 207 6.40 -2.70 -12.73
C ASN A 207 6.00 -3.95 -13.52
N ILE A 208 6.15 -3.89 -14.84
CA ILE A 208 5.99 -5.04 -15.73
C ILE A 208 7.33 -5.26 -16.42
N ASN A 209 7.86 -6.46 -16.30
CA ASN A 209 9.03 -6.91 -17.05
C ASN A 209 8.61 -8.06 -17.96
N PRO A 210 8.75 -7.93 -19.29
CA PRO A 210 8.51 -9.04 -20.19
C PRO A 210 9.54 -10.15 -19.95
N SER A 211 9.28 -11.33 -20.50
CA SER A 211 10.28 -12.40 -20.51
C SER A 211 11.57 -11.90 -21.18
N PRO A 212 12.75 -12.26 -20.65
CA PRO A 212 14.03 -11.92 -21.25
C PRO A 212 14.21 -12.53 -22.64
#